data_AF-A0A327TX16-F1
#
_entry.id   AF-A0A327TX16-F1
#
_cell.length_a   1.000
_cell.length_b   1.000
_cell.length_c   1.000
_cell.angle_alpha   90.00
_cell.angle_beta   90.00
_cell.angle_gamma   90.00
#
_symmetry.space_group_name_H-M   'P 1'
#
loop_
_entity.id
_entity.type
_entity.pdbx_description
1 polymer ?
#
loop_
_entity_poly.entity_id
_entity_poly.type
_entity_poly.pdbx_seq_one_letter_code
_entity_poly.pdbx_strand_id
1 'polypeptide(L)' 'MPDTPELWTRDEVADYLGIAPGSVRKQMSRWGIHRHDTIRHPDSGRALARYPVDQIRERQAARPGSGARTDLA' A
#
# COMPACT_ATOMS: atom_id res chain seq x y z
N MET A 1 -22.29 -11.29 -3.55
CA MET A 1 -21.19 -12.00 -2.86
C MET A 1 -20.58 -10.99 -1.90
N PRO A 2 -20.29 -11.32 -0.63
CA PRO A 2 -19.48 -10.40 0.15
C PRO A 2 -18.09 -10.41 -0.49
N ASP A 3 -17.77 -9.38 -1.26
CA ASP A 3 -16.40 -9.11 -1.68
C ASP A 3 -15.60 -8.91 -0.39
N THR A 4 -14.93 -9.98 0.05
CA THR A 4 -14.05 -9.87 1.20
C THR A 4 -13.00 -8.86 0.78
N PRO A 5 -12.85 -7.73 1.52
CA PRO A 5 -11.93 -6.69 1.10
C PRO A 5 -10.56 -7.32 0.93
N GLU A 6 -9.98 -7.18 -0.27
CA GLU A 6 -8.63 -7.67 -0.53
C GLU A 6 -7.70 -6.83 0.37
N LEU A 7 -6.89 -7.50 1.19
CA LEU A 7 -6.01 -6.85 2.17
C LEU A 7 -4.57 -7.24 1.88
N TRP A 8 -3.70 -6.25 1.71
CA TRP A 8 -2.26 -6.47 1.55
C TRP A 8 -1.49 -6.09 2.81
N THR A 9 -0.54 -6.94 3.16
CA THR A 9 0.48 -6.65 4.17
C THR A 9 1.38 -5.50 3.71
N ARG A 10 2.07 -4.88 4.67
CA ARG A 10 3.03 -3.81 4.38
C ARG A 10 4.02 -4.18 3.28
N ASP A 11 4.53 -5.41 3.26
CA ASP A 11 5.57 -5.82 2.30
C ASP A 11 4.98 -6.02 0.90
N GLU A 12 3.77 -6.56 0.76
CA GLU A 12 3.04 -6.64 -0.52
C GLU A 12 2.72 -5.23 -1.07
N VAL A 13 2.33 -4.30 -0.21
CA VAL A 13 2.13 -2.89 -0.61
C VAL A 13 3.44 -2.25 -1.06
N ALA A 14 4.55 -2.57 -0.40
CA ALA A 14 5.87 -2.06 -0.75
C ALA A 14 6.27 -2.51 -2.16
N ASP A 15 6.10 -3.79 -2.43
CA ASP A 15 6.37 -4.42 -3.73
C ASP A 15 5.50 -3.80 -4.83
N TYR A 16 4.18 -3.73 -4.62
CA TYR A 16 3.24 -3.14 -5.57
C TYR A 16 3.56 -1.67 -5.91
N LEU A 17 3.96 -0.88 -4.91
CA LEU A 17 4.29 0.53 -5.10
C LEU A 17 5.73 0.77 -5.56
N GLY A 18 6.58 -0.27 -5.59
CA GLY A 18 8.01 -0.16 -5.89
C GLY A 18 8.77 0.72 -4.89
N ILE A 19 8.42 0.65 -3.59
CA ILE A 19 9.04 1.44 -2.52
C ILE A 19 9.62 0.56 -1.42
N ALA A 20 10.51 1.12 -0.60
CA ALA A 20 11.01 0.42 0.58
C ALA A 20 9.88 0.14 1.60
N PRO A 21 9.83 -1.04 2.25
CA PRO A 21 8.79 -1.38 3.22
C PRO A 21 8.67 -0.39 4.39
N GLY A 22 9.79 0.22 4.82
CA GLY A 22 9.78 1.26 5.84
C GLY A 22 9.05 2.54 5.41
N SER A 23 9.01 2.83 4.11
CA SER A 23 8.35 4.01 3.53
C SER A 23 6.84 3.85 3.39
N VAL A 24 6.33 2.61 3.39
CA VAL A 24 4.89 2.32 3.23
C VAL A 24 4.05 3.06 4.26
N ARG A 25 4.44 3.02 5.54
CA ARG A 25 3.69 3.70 6.60
C ARG A 25 3.55 5.20 6.35
N LYS A 26 4.63 5.85 5.90
CA LYS A 26 4.64 7.28 5.56
C LYS A 26 3.78 7.56 4.33
N GLN A 27 3.85 6.69 3.32
CA GLN A 27 3.04 6.82 2.10
C GLN A 27 1.54 6.65 2.38
N MET A 28 1.15 5.63 3.13
CA MET A 28 -0.24 5.41 3.55
C MET A 28 -0.77 6.60 4.35
N SER A 29 0.02 7.15 5.28
CA SER A 29 -0.34 8.36 6.01
C SER A 29 -0.53 9.57 5.10
N ARG A 30 0.28 9.73 4.05
CA ARG A 30 0.14 10.82 3.07
C ARG A 30 -1.12 10.68 2.22
N TRP A 31 -1.53 9.45 1.94
CA TRP A 31 -2.76 9.15 1.19
C TRP A 31 -4.02 9.07 2.05
N GLY A 32 -3.89 9.22 3.37
CA GLY A 32 -5.00 9.08 4.32
C GLY A 32 -5.52 7.64 4.41
N ILE A 33 -4.72 6.64 4.01
CA ILE A 33 -5.11 5.23 4.09
C ILE A 33 -4.74 4.72 5.49
N HIS A 34 -5.75 4.23 6.20
CA HIS A 34 -5.56 3.60 7.50
C HIS A 34 -5.36 2.09 7.34
N ARG A 35 -4.60 1.50 8.27
CA ARG A 35 -4.51 0.03 8.36
C ARG A 35 -5.89 -0.53 8.69
N HIS A 36 -6.29 -1.60 8.02
CA HIS A 36 -7.53 -2.30 8.30
C HIS A 36 -7.39 -3.08 9.61
N ASP A 37 -6.34 -3.89 9.72
CA ASP A 37 -6.04 -4.67 10.91
C ASP A 37 -4.55 -4.98 11.02
N THR A 38 -4.22 -5.88 11.95
CA THR A 38 -2.86 -6.35 12.18
C THR A 38 -2.88 -7.85 12.41
N ILE A 39 -2.11 -8.58 11.60
CA ILE A 39 -1.92 -10.02 11.74
C ILE A 39 -0.55 -10.32 12.33
N ARG A 40 -0.31 -11.59 12.68
CA ARG A 40 1.02 -12.07 13.07
C ARG A 40 1.71 -12.64 11.84
N HIS A 41 2.97 -12.26 11.63
CA HIS A 41 3.82 -12.89 10.62
C HIS A 41 3.93 -14.39 10.94
N PRO A 42 3.70 -15.30 9.96
CA PRO A 42 3.69 -16.74 10.21
C PRO A 42 5.01 -17.25 10.78
N ASP A 43 6.14 -16.79 10.25
CA ASP A 43 7.47 -17.22 10.72
C ASP A 43 8.00 -16.43 11.92
N SER A 44 7.95 -15.09 11.88
CA SER A 44 8.61 -14.25 12.88
C SER A 44 7.73 -13.86 14.06
N GLY A 45 6.42 -14.11 14.01
CA GLY A 45 5.45 -13.69 15.03
C GLY A 45 5.27 -12.16 15.16
N ARG A 46 5.99 -11.38 14.35
CA ARG A 46 5.91 -9.91 14.37
C ARG A 46 4.55 -9.43 13.90
N ALA A 47 4.11 -8.30 14.43
CA ALA A 47 2.87 -7.66 14.00
C ALA A 47 3.03 -7.11 12.57
N LEU A 48 2.16 -7.54 11.65
CA LEU A 48 2.08 -7.07 10.27
C LEU A 48 0.78 -6.30 10.07
N ALA A 49 0.88 -5.01 9.74
CA ALA A 49 -0.27 -4.21 9.37
C ALA A 49 -0.75 -4.61 7.97
N ARG A 50 -2.07 -4.75 7.81
CA ARG A 50 -2.71 -4.92 6.50
C ARG A 50 -3.49 -3.67 6.10
N TYR A 51 -3.51 -3.41 4.80
CA TYR A 51 -4.11 -2.23 4.19
C TYR A 51 -5.12 -2.65 3.11
N PRO A 52 -6.21 -1.89 2.95
CA PRO A 52 -7.22 -2.16 1.93
C PRO A 52 -6.65 -1.89 0.53
N VAL A 53 -6.65 -2.93 -0.31
CA VAL A 53 -6.06 -2.88 -1.65
C VAL A 53 -6.77 -1.90 -2.56
N ASP A 54 -8.10 -1.83 -2.48
CA ASP A 54 -8.90 -0.93 -3.32
C ASP A 54 -8.50 0.53 -3.13
N GLN A 55 -8.30 0.96 -1.87
CA GLN A 55 -7.85 2.33 -1.58
C GLN A 55 -6.43 2.58 -2.11
N ILE A 56 -5.55 1.57 -2.04
CA ILE A 56 -4.18 1.69 -2.56
C ILE A 56 -4.19 1.83 -4.08
N ARG A 57 -4.97 0.99 -4.78
CA ARG A 57 -5.12 1.05 -6.24
C ARG A 57 -5.75 2.38 -6.67
N GLU A 58 -6.80 2.83 -5.99
CA GLU A 58 -7.44 4.12 -6.25
C GLU A 58 -6.46 5.29 -6.10
N ARG A 59 -5.71 5.35 -4.98
CA ARG A 59 -4.75 6.43 -4.73
C ARG A 59 -3.55 6.40 -5.68
N GLN A 60 -3.10 5.20 -6.06
CA GLN A 60 -2.03 5.05 -7.04
C GLN A 60 -2.50 5.49 -8.43
N ALA A 61 -3.73 5.16 -8.83
CA ALA A 61 -4.33 5.62 -10.08
C ALA A 61 -4.57 7.14 -10.09
N ALA A 62 -4.96 7.72 -8.95
CA ALA A 62 -5.19 9.16 -8.78
C ALA A 62 -3.89 9.97 -8.63
N ARG A 63 -2.71 9.32 -8.58
CA ARG A 63 -1.44 10.01 -8.35
C ARG A 63 -1.04 10.82 -9.60
N PRO A 64 -0.95 12.16 -9.51
CA PRO A 64 -0.44 12.98 -10.61
C PRO A 64 1.06 12.67 -10.77
N GLY A 65 1.43 12.08 -11.91
CA GLY A 65 2.82 11.69 -12.21
C GLY A 65 3.02 10.31 -12.88
N SER A 66 1.94 9.54 -13.11
CA SER A 66 2.00 8.37 -14.01
C SER A 66 1.74 8.72 -15.49
N GLY A 67 1.47 10.01 -15.79
CA GLY A 67 1.51 10.54 -17.15
C GLY A 67 2.85 11.22 -17.39
N ALA A 68 3.64 10.66 -18.32
CA ALA A 68 4.88 11.16 -18.92
C ALA A 68 5.86 11.93 -18.00
N ARG A 69 7.06 11.39 -17.82
CA ARG A 69 8.23 12.24 -17.58
C ARG A 69 8.37 13.18 -18.79
N THR A 70 7.86 14.40 -18.69
CA THR A 70 8.03 15.46 -19.70
C THR A 70 9.26 16.32 -19.39
N ASP A 71 10.26 15.80 -18.67
CA ASP A 71 11.47 16.56 -18.29
C ASP A 71 12.77 16.16 -19.00
N LEU A 72 12.71 15.44 -20.12
CA LEU A 72 13.85 15.38 -21.02
C LEU A 72 13.85 16.61 -21.95
N ALA A 73 14.39 17.71 -21.45
CA ALA A 73 14.78 18.88 -22.22
C ALA A 73 16.10 18.64 -22.98
#